data_AF-A0A2S6M7E8-F1
#
_entry.id   AF-A0A2S6M7E8-F1
#
_cell.length_a   1.000
_cell.length_b   1.000
_cell.length_c   1.000
_cell.angle_alpha   90.00
_cell.angle_beta   90.00
_cell.angle_gamma   90.00
#
_symmetry.space_group_name_H-M   'P 1'
#
loop_
_entity.id
_entity.type
_entity.pdbx_description
1 polymer ?
#
loop_
_entity_poly.entity_id
_entity_poly.type
_entity_poly.pdbx_seq_one_letter_code
_entity_poly.pdbx_strand_id
1 'polypeptide(L)'
;MMPSTMGSWLQECPNCGYVAADLAKGDERDRLFVQTEKYAALCELPQFSRRSSRFLLRAAIELAREDFERAFDSTLCAAGDADDCNLSDIARGLRKIASRYLAGRPLTVDLRVSLLDVLRRVSDWAAAAALAVELMGENLGHPHAAIVCFQLGRIEARDDRCYTLSQVLRSNHDPEASNDDAEHLEHVVHVLGRLKRR
;
A
#
# COMPACT_ATOMS: atom_id res chain seq x y z
N MET A 1 -3.45 -2.37 -11.20
CA MET A 1 -4.75 -1.96 -11.78
C MET A 1 -5.74 -1.87 -10.64
N MET A 2 -6.35 -0.70 -10.50
CA MET A 2 -7.33 -0.43 -9.45
C MET A 2 -8.77 -0.75 -9.92
N PRO A 3 -9.73 -0.95 -9.00
CA PRO A 3 -11.12 -1.19 -9.37
C PRO A 3 -11.74 0.01 -10.10
N SER A 4 -12.49 -0.25 -11.17
CA SER A 4 -13.21 0.79 -11.94
C SER A 4 -14.20 1.61 -11.09
N THR A 5 -14.61 1.08 -9.93
CA THR A 5 -15.53 1.72 -8.98
C THR A 5 -14.90 2.85 -8.16
N MET A 6 -13.58 3.00 -8.14
CA MET A 6 -12.91 4.00 -7.29
C MET A 6 -13.36 5.43 -7.51
N GLY A 7 -13.86 5.77 -8.71
CA GLY A 7 -14.38 7.09 -9.02
C GLY A 7 -15.56 7.53 -8.13
N SER A 8 -16.34 6.58 -7.59
CA SER A 8 -17.52 6.83 -6.76
C SER A 8 -17.29 6.56 -5.26
N TRP A 9 -16.08 6.17 -4.87
CA TRP A 9 -15.78 5.84 -3.46
C TRP A 9 -15.75 7.05 -2.55
N LEU A 10 -15.49 8.24 -3.11
CA LEU A 10 -15.41 9.49 -2.38
C LEU A 10 -16.28 10.56 -3.04
N GLN A 11 -17.03 11.28 -2.21
CA GLN A 11 -17.78 12.48 -2.56
C GLN A 11 -16.97 13.71 -2.13
N GLU A 12 -17.14 14.81 -2.85
CA GLU A 12 -16.46 16.07 -2.59
C GLU A 12 -17.49 17.19 -2.45
N CYS A 13 -17.38 17.98 -1.38
CA CYS A 13 -18.22 19.15 -1.16
C CYS A 13 -17.81 20.27 -2.12
N PRO A 14 -18.70 20.77 -2.99
CA PRO A 14 -18.36 21.81 -3.96
C PRO A 14 -18.04 23.17 -3.34
N ASN A 15 -18.38 23.38 -2.06
CA ASN A 15 -18.18 24.66 -1.38
C ASN A 15 -16.83 24.77 -0.66
N CYS A 16 -16.37 23.68 -0.03
CA CYS A 16 -15.16 23.70 0.81
C CYS A 16 -14.14 22.63 0.46
N GLY A 17 -14.39 21.81 -0.56
CA GLY A 17 -13.49 20.73 -0.97
C GLY A 17 -13.49 19.52 -0.03
N TYR A 18 -14.28 19.51 1.06
CA TYR A 18 -14.33 18.38 2.00
C TYR A 18 -14.62 17.05 1.30
N VAL A 19 -13.82 16.02 1.63
CA VAL A 19 -13.93 14.70 1.01
C VAL A 19 -14.27 13.61 2.02
N ALA A 20 -15.33 12.85 1.72
CA ALA A 20 -15.75 11.70 2.52
C ALA A 20 -16.35 10.62 1.62
N ALA A 21 -16.45 9.38 2.12
CA ALA A 21 -17.19 8.33 1.43
C ALA A 21 -18.68 8.67 1.30
N ASP A 22 -19.23 9.37 2.30
CA ASP A 22 -20.59 9.84 2.37
C ASP A 22 -20.61 11.21 3.08
N LEU A 23 -20.92 12.28 2.35
CA LEU A 23 -20.96 13.65 2.92
C LEU A 23 -22.06 13.80 3.98
N ALA A 24 -23.12 12.98 3.94
CA ALA A 24 -24.17 13.01 4.94
C ALA A 24 -23.72 12.48 6.31
N LYS A 25 -22.60 11.75 6.36
CA LYS A 25 -22.02 11.15 7.57
C LYS A 25 -20.74 11.87 8.03
N GLY A 26 -20.55 13.13 7.63
CA GLY A 26 -19.36 13.90 7.98
C GLY A 26 -19.14 14.01 9.49
N ASP A 27 -17.87 13.92 9.91
CA ASP A 27 -17.44 14.05 11.31
C ASP A 27 -17.14 15.53 11.62
N GLU A 28 -17.58 16.02 12.79
CA GLU A 28 -17.32 17.41 13.21
C GLU A 28 -15.81 17.71 13.31
N ARG A 29 -14.98 16.72 13.66
CA ARG A 29 -13.52 16.87 13.69
C ARG A 29 -12.95 17.12 12.30
N ASP A 30 -13.54 16.53 11.27
CA ASP A 30 -13.11 16.76 9.89
C ASP A 30 -13.39 18.22 9.49
N ARG A 31 -14.52 18.79 9.95
CA ARG A 31 -14.89 20.19 9.66
C ARG A 31 -13.87 21.18 10.21
N LEU A 32 -13.38 20.96 11.42
CA LEU A 32 -12.36 21.81 12.04
C LEU A 32 -11.08 21.84 11.20
N PHE A 33 -10.64 20.69 10.70
CA PHE A 33 -9.45 20.62 9.84
C PHE A 33 -9.68 21.28 8.47
N VAL A 34 -10.85 21.06 7.85
CA VAL A 34 -11.21 21.62 6.54
C VAL A 34 -11.21 23.15 6.55
N GLN A 35 -11.48 23.79 7.69
CA GLN A 35 -11.48 25.25 7.83
C GLN A 35 -10.07 25.86 8.00
N THR A 36 -9.01 25.05 8.03
CA THR A 36 -7.64 25.54 8.21
C THR A 36 -7.02 26.03 6.90
N GLU A 37 -6.09 26.99 7.00
CA GLU A 37 -5.26 27.42 5.86
C GLU A 37 -4.47 26.26 5.26
N LYS A 38 -4.06 25.29 6.10
CA LYS A 38 -3.37 24.08 5.66
C LYS A 38 -4.23 23.26 4.71
N TYR A 39 -5.52 23.11 4.98
CA TYR A 39 -6.42 22.38 4.10
C TYR A 39 -6.69 23.17 2.81
N ALA A 40 -6.93 24.48 2.91
CA ALA A 40 -7.10 25.35 1.75
C ALA A 40 -5.90 25.26 0.80
N ALA A 41 -4.67 25.29 1.33
CA ALA A 41 -3.46 25.13 0.53
C ALA A 41 -3.38 23.78 -0.20
N LEU A 42 -3.91 22.69 0.38
CA LEU A 42 -3.97 21.38 -0.28
C LEU A 42 -4.97 21.37 -1.44
N CYS A 43 -6.09 22.08 -1.32
CA CYS A 43 -7.07 22.21 -2.40
C CYS A 43 -6.49 22.92 -3.63
N GLU A 44 -5.57 23.85 -3.43
CA GLU A 44 -4.91 24.65 -4.49
C GLU A 44 -3.70 23.94 -5.13
N LEU A 45 -3.27 22.79 -4.60
CA LEU A 45 -2.13 22.08 -5.19
C LEU A 45 -2.43 21.65 -6.64
N PRO A 46 -1.42 21.67 -7.54
CA PRO A 46 -1.58 21.12 -8.88
C PRO A 46 -1.90 19.63 -8.82
N GLN A 47 -2.98 19.22 -9.49
CA GLN A 47 -3.48 17.86 -9.44
C GLN A 47 -3.51 17.26 -10.84
N PHE A 48 -2.94 16.07 -10.99
CA PHE A 48 -2.95 15.37 -12.28
C PHE A 48 -4.30 14.71 -12.58
N SER A 49 -5.14 14.49 -11.56
CA SER A 49 -6.52 14.04 -11.72
C SER A 49 -7.40 14.46 -10.54
N ARG A 50 -8.70 14.70 -10.80
CA ARG A 50 -9.71 14.93 -9.76
C ARG A 50 -9.91 13.72 -8.84
N ARG A 51 -9.66 12.49 -9.33
CA ARG A 51 -9.81 11.29 -8.51
C ARG A 51 -8.68 11.21 -7.49
N SER A 52 -7.44 11.34 -7.93
CA SER A 52 -6.27 11.43 -7.05
C SER A 52 -6.42 12.58 -6.04
N SER A 53 -6.93 13.72 -6.49
CA SER A 53 -7.20 14.88 -5.61
C SER A 53 -8.02 14.52 -4.40
N ARG A 54 -9.15 13.85 -4.63
CA ARG A 54 -10.06 13.45 -3.56
C ARG A 54 -9.38 12.49 -2.58
N PHE A 55 -8.63 11.52 -3.07
CA PHE A 55 -7.91 10.58 -2.22
C PHE A 55 -6.79 11.23 -1.41
N LEU A 56 -6.06 12.21 -1.96
CA LEU A 56 -5.02 12.94 -1.22
C LEU A 56 -5.61 13.87 -0.15
N LEU A 57 -6.70 14.58 -0.47
CA LEU A 57 -7.44 15.37 0.53
C LEU A 57 -8.00 14.47 1.63
N ARG A 58 -8.49 13.29 1.26
CA ARG A 58 -8.97 12.29 2.21
C ARG A 58 -7.85 11.79 3.14
N ALA A 59 -6.69 11.46 2.59
CA ALA A 59 -5.52 11.08 3.38
C ALA A 59 -5.11 12.19 4.36
N ALA A 60 -5.16 13.46 3.95
CA ALA A 60 -4.85 14.59 4.83
C ALA A 60 -5.83 14.70 6.02
N ILE A 61 -7.13 14.48 5.79
CA ILE A 61 -8.15 14.44 6.84
C ILE A 61 -7.88 13.26 7.80
N GLU A 62 -7.54 12.09 7.27
CA GLU A 62 -7.24 10.89 8.06
C GLU A 62 -5.97 11.08 8.91
N LEU A 63 -4.94 11.73 8.37
CA LEU A 63 -3.74 12.12 9.13
C LEU A 63 -4.05 13.12 10.24
N ALA A 64 -4.93 14.09 9.99
CA ALA A 64 -5.35 15.05 11.02
C ALA A 64 -6.10 14.37 12.19
N ARG A 65 -6.64 13.17 11.97
CA ARG A 65 -7.27 12.32 12.98
C ARG A 65 -6.32 11.27 13.56
N GLU A 66 -5.06 11.28 13.16
CA GLU A 66 -4.05 10.27 13.51
C GLU A 66 -4.44 8.84 13.05
N ASP A 67 -5.25 8.75 12.01
CA ASP A 67 -5.66 7.48 11.38
C ASP A 67 -4.70 7.14 10.22
N PHE A 68 -3.49 6.69 10.60
CA PHE A 68 -2.37 6.47 9.68
C PHE A 68 -2.63 5.33 8.69
N GLU A 69 -3.36 4.30 9.10
CA GLU A 69 -3.70 3.15 8.23
C GLU A 69 -4.63 3.60 7.11
N ARG A 70 -5.69 4.36 7.45
CA ARG A 70 -6.59 4.88 6.42
C ARG A 70 -5.91 5.90 5.51
N ALA A 71 -5.05 6.76 6.06
CA ALA A 71 -4.26 7.68 5.27
C ALA A 71 -3.33 6.94 4.28
N PHE A 72 -2.76 5.82 4.69
CA PHE A 72 -1.98 4.93 3.83
C PHE A 72 -2.83 4.41 2.67
N ASP A 73 -4.00 3.82 2.96
CA ASP A 73 -4.90 3.27 1.95
C ASP A 73 -5.40 4.34 0.96
N SER A 74 -5.82 5.50 1.46
CA SER A 74 -6.23 6.64 0.63
C SER A 74 -5.10 7.09 -0.29
N THR A 75 -3.85 7.13 0.21
CA THR A 75 -2.70 7.51 -0.62
C THR A 75 -2.35 6.45 -1.65
N LEU A 76 -2.52 5.16 -1.33
CA LEU A 76 -2.37 4.07 -2.30
C LEU A 76 -3.43 4.12 -3.40
N CYS A 77 -4.65 4.55 -3.08
CA CYS A 77 -5.69 4.80 -4.07
C CYS A 77 -5.27 5.92 -5.05
N ALA A 78 -4.69 7.02 -4.55
CA ALA A 78 -4.13 8.07 -5.40
C ALA A 78 -2.96 7.55 -6.26
N ALA A 79 -2.07 6.72 -5.69
CA ALA A 79 -0.99 6.09 -6.44
C ALA A 79 -1.49 5.13 -7.54
N GLY A 80 -2.59 4.42 -7.28
CA GLY A 80 -3.23 3.55 -8.26
C GLY A 80 -3.85 4.35 -9.41
N ASP A 81 -4.47 5.49 -9.13
CA ASP A 81 -4.97 6.40 -10.17
C ASP A 81 -3.83 6.99 -11.01
N ALA A 82 -2.69 7.31 -10.40
CA ALA A 82 -1.48 7.70 -11.12
C ALA A 82 -0.96 6.58 -12.04
N ASP A 83 -0.96 5.32 -11.59
CA ASP A 83 -0.62 4.17 -12.46
C ASP A 83 -1.57 4.10 -13.67
N ASP A 84 -2.89 4.23 -13.44
CA ASP A 84 -3.90 4.18 -14.49
C ASP A 84 -3.74 5.34 -15.50
N CYS A 85 -3.17 6.47 -15.07
CA CYS A 85 -2.80 7.60 -15.92
C CYS A 85 -1.39 7.49 -16.54
N ASN A 86 -0.68 6.37 -16.36
CA ASN A 86 0.71 6.16 -16.80
C ASN A 86 1.73 7.16 -16.20
N LEU A 87 1.48 7.66 -14.98
CA LEU A 87 2.33 8.60 -14.26
C LEU A 87 3.17 7.87 -13.20
N SER A 88 4.06 6.98 -13.65
CA SER A 88 4.82 6.05 -12.79
C SER A 88 5.63 6.72 -11.68
N ASP A 89 6.25 7.87 -11.96
CA ASP A 89 7.08 8.57 -10.98
C ASP A 89 6.23 9.21 -9.87
N ILE A 90 5.05 9.72 -10.22
CA ILE A 90 4.08 10.23 -9.25
C ILE A 90 3.57 9.08 -8.39
N ALA A 91 3.18 7.96 -9.01
CA ALA A 91 2.71 6.79 -8.30
C ALA A 91 3.76 6.25 -7.30
N ARG A 92 5.04 6.24 -7.70
CA ARG A 92 6.16 5.88 -6.83
C ARG A 92 6.33 6.87 -5.67
N GLY A 93 6.26 8.17 -5.95
CA GLY A 93 6.33 9.21 -4.94
C GLY A 93 5.22 9.09 -3.89
N LEU A 94 3.98 8.85 -4.34
CA LEU A 94 2.82 8.66 -3.47
C LEU A 94 2.96 7.42 -2.58
N ARG A 95 3.43 6.30 -3.14
CA ARG A 95 3.73 5.09 -2.35
C ARG A 95 4.79 5.32 -1.28
N LYS A 96 5.84 6.10 -1.61
CA LYS A 96 6.89 6.48 -0.65
C LYS A 96 6.35 7.40 0.45
N ILE A 97 5.40 8.27 0.13
CA ILE A 97 4.70 9.08 1.13
C ILE A 97 3.86 8.17 2.04
N ALA A 98 3.06 7.28 1.45
CA ALA A 98 2.19 6.37 2.19
C ALA A 98 2.98 5.51 3.19
N SER A 99 4.09 4.89 2.77
CA SER A 99 4.89 4.01 3.64
C SER A 99 5.40 4.71 4.90
N ARG A 100 5.64 6.03 4.84
CA ARG A 100 6.09 6.82 6.01
C ARG A 100 5.02 6.97 7.08
N TYR A 101 3.74 6.85 6.75
CA TYR A 101 2.67 6.93 7.75
C TYR A 101 2.72 5.77 8.75
N LEU A 102 3.22 4.62 8.31
CA LEU A 102 3.28 3.38 9.07
C LEU A 102 4.62 3.17 9.80
N ALA A 103 5.63 4.00 9.52
CA ALA A 103 6.97 3.82 10.06
C ALA A 103 6.99 3.90 11.59
N GLY A 104 7.60 2.91 12.24
CA GLY A 104 7.76 2.84 13.70
C GLY A 104 6.48 2.53 14.48
N ARG A 105 5.42 2.08 13.80
CA ARG A 105 4.13 1.74 14.42
C ARG A 105 3.94 0.23 14.51
N PRO A 106 3.18 -0.28 15.50
CA PRO A 106 2.70 -1.65 15.48
C PRO A 106 1.68 -1.81 14.35
N LEU A 107 1.84 -2.84 13.53
CA LEU A 107 1.00 -3.08 12.35
C LEU A 107 0.45 -4.51 12.37
N THR A 108 -0.76 -4.68 11.85
CA THR A 108 -1.32 -6.02 11.58
C THR A 108 -0.53 -6.74 10.48
N VAL A 109 -0.67 -8.07 10.40
CA VAL A 109 -0.02 -8.86 9.34
C VAL A 109 -0.47 -8.40 7.95
N ASP A 110 -1.77 -8.16 7.75
CA ASP A 110 -2.32 -7.67 6.47
C ASP A 110 -1.66 -6.37 6.02
N LEU A 111 -1.48 -5.44 6.96
CA LEU A 111 -0.89 -4.14 6.67
C LEU A 111 0.61 -4.24 6.42
N ARG A 112 1.32 -5.14 7.11
CA ARG A 112 2.74 -5.42 6.84
C ARG A 112 2.95 -6.07 5.48
N VAL A 113 2.09 -7.01 5.08
CA VAL A 113 2.14 -7.61 3.73
C VAL A 113 1.84 -6.56 2.66
N SER A 114 0.90 -5.65 2.91
CA SER A 114 0.61 -4.52 2.01
C SER A 114 1.80 -3.55 1.92
N LEU A 115 2.41 -3.23 3.06
CA LEU A 115 3.62 -2.40 3.14
C LEU A 115 4.80 -3.04 2.41
N LEU A 116 4.96 -4.37 2.48
CA LEU A 116 5.99 -5.10 1.75
C LEU A 116 5.87 -4.89 0.23
N ASP A 117 4.65 -5.02 -0.32
CA ASP A 117 4.40 -4.72 -1.74
C ASP A 117 4.74 -3.27 -2.07
N VAL A 118 4.34 -2.32 -1.21
CA VAL A 118 4.65 -0.90 -1.38
C VAL A 118 6.15 -0.64 -1.41
N LEU A 119 6.92 -1.16 -0.44
CA LEU A 119 8.37 -1.00 -0.35
C LEU A 119 9.07 -1.57 -1.57
N ARG A 120 8.62 -2.75 -2.04
CA ARG A 120 9.12 -3.36 -3.27
C ARG A 120 8.83 -2.48 -4.50
N ARG A 121 7.60 -1.98 -4.65
CA ARG A 121 7.18 -1.16 -5.81
C ARG A 121 7.80 0.24 -5.83
N VAL A 122 8.37 0.70 -4.71
CA VAL A 122 9.21 1.91 -4.68
C VAL A 122 10.69 1.61 -4.77
N SER A 123 11.06 0.35 -4.99
CA SER A 123 12.44 -0.13 -5.10
C SER A 123 13.28 0.12 -3.84
N ASP A 124 12.64 0.19 -2.67
CA ASP A 124 13.31 0.19 -1.38
C ASP A 124 13.63 -1.25 -0.97
N TRP A 125 14.55 -1.85 -1.73
CA TRP A 125 14.88 -3.28 -1.63
C TRP A 125 15.39 -3.66 -0.23
N ALA A 126 16.10 -2.75 0.44
CA ALA A 126 16.63 -2.98 1.77
C ALA A 126 15.50 -3.08 2.80
N ALA A 127 14.59 -2.10 2.82
CA ALA A 127 13.45 -2.12 3.73
C ALA A 127 12.49 -3.27 3.40
N ALA A 128 12.26 -3.54 2.11
CA ALA A 128 11.42 -4.66 1.68
C ALA A 128 11.99 -6.01 2.10
N ALA A 129 13.29 -6.24 1.91
CA ALA A 129 13.95 -7.47 2.33
C ALA A 129 13.92 -7.65 3.86
N ALA A 130 14.18 -6.58 4.62
CA ALA A 130 14.11 -6.63 6.08
C ALA A 130 12.71 -7.02 6.57
N LEU A 131 11.67 -6.36 6.06
CA LEU A 131 10.28 -6.66 6.43
C LEU A 131 9.87 -8.08 6.02
N ALA A 132 10.31 -8.56 4.86
CA ALA A 132 10.04 -9.92 4.43
C ALA A 132 10.71 -10.96 5.34
N VAL A 133 11.95 -10.71 5.78
CA VAL A 133 12.65 -11.58 6.75
C VAL A 133 11.90 -11.67 8.07
N GLU A 134 11.42 -10.53 8.59
CA GLU A 134 10.61 -10.50 9.81
C GLU A 134 9.33 -11.32 9.64
N LEU A 135 8.58 -11.09 8.56
CA LEU A 135 7.34 -11.80 8.26
C LEU A 135 7.55 -13.31 8.11
N MET A 136 8.65 -13.75 7.47
CA MET A 136 8.97 -15.17 7.33
C MET A 136 9.43 -15.84 8.63
N GLY A 137 9.85 -15.05 9.63
CA GLY A 137 10.14 -15.55 10.96
C GLY A 137 8.89 -15.86 11.79
N GLU A 138 7.71 -15.47 11.31
CA GLU A 138 6.41 -15.67 11.96
C GLU A 138 5.67 -16.87 11.36
N ASN A 139 4.79 -17.49 12.16
CA ASN A 139 3.93 -18.59 11.68
C ASN A 139 2.74 -18.03 10.89
N LEU A 140 2.99 -17.61 9.64
CA LEU A 140 1.98 -17.05 8.76
C LEU A 140 1.09 -18.14 8.15
N GLY A 141 -0.22 -17.96 8.23
CA GLY A 141 -1.17 -18.79 7.50
C GLY A 141 -1.28 -18.42 6.01
N HIS A 142 -2.01 -19.24 5.26
CA HIS A 142 -2.47 -18.87 3.92
C HIS A 142 -3.55 -17.77 4.01
N PRO A 143 -3.56 -16.74 3.14
CA PRO A 143 -2.68 -16.56 1.97
C PRO A 143 -1.38 -15.79 2.24
N HIS A 144 -1.16 -15.29 3.46
CA HIS A 144 -0.04 -14.38 3.76
C HIS A 144 1.33 -15.00 3.47
N ALA A 145 1.58 -16.25 3.88
CA ALA A 145 2.85 -16.93 3.59
C ALA A 145 3.14 -16.99 2.07
N ALA A 146 2.14 -17.37 1.28
CA ALA A 146 2.25 -17.44 -0.18
C ALA A 146 2.55 -16.06 -0.80
N ILE A 147 1.92 -15.00 -0.29
CA ILE A 147 2.18 -13.64 -0.75
C ILE A 147 3.61 -13.21 -0.40
N VAL A 148 4.08 -13.43 0.83
CA VAL A 148 5.43 -13.04 1.25
C VAL A 148 6.50 -13.77 0.45
N CYS A 149 6.34 -15.08 0.22
CA CYS A 149 7.27 -15.85 -0.61
C CYS A 149 7.33 -15.36 -2.06
N PHE A 150 6.17 -15.04 -2.66
CA PHE A 150 6.14 -14.43 -3.98
C PHE A 150 6.88 -13.07 -4.00
N GLN A 151 6.63 -12.22 -3.00
CA GLN A 151 7.25 -10.91 -2.87
C GLN A 151 8.77 -11.01 -2.71
N LEU A 152 9.27 -11.98 -1.93
CA LEU A 152 10.70 -12.27 -1.78
C LEU A 152 11.36 -12.57 -3.13
N GLY A 153 10.79 -13.47 -3.93
CA GLY A 153 11.33 -13.79 -5.25
C GLY A 153 11.37 -12.56 -6.18
N ARG A 154 10.40 -11.65 -6.08
CA ARG A 154 10.41 -10.37 -6.81
C ARG A 154 11.47 -9.40 -6.28
N ILE A 155 11.67 -9.33 -4.97
CA ILE A 155 12.71 -8.50 -4.33
C ILE A 155 14.11 -8.95 -4.78
N GLU A 156 14.38 -10.26 -4.80
CA GLU A 156 15.66 -10.80 -5.29
C GLU A 156 15.91 -10.47 -6.76
N ALA A 157 14.85 -10.55 -7.58
CA ALA A 157 14.89 -10.20 -8.99
C ALA A 157 14.91 -8.67 -9.25
N ARG A 158 14.82 -7.84 -8.19
CA ARG A 158 14.65 -6.37 -8.28
C ARG A 158 13.49 -5.97 -9.20
N ASP A 159 12.39 -6.69 -9.08
CA ASP A 159 11.18 -6.52 -9.87
C ASP A 159 10.19 -5.64 -9.10
N ASP A 160 9.94 -4.43 -9.60
CA ASP A 160 9.05 -3.42 -9.00
C ASP A 160 7.64 -3.39 -9.62
N ARG A 161 7.34 -4.36 -10.50
CA ARG A 161 6.06 -4.41 -11.21
C ARG A 161 4.87 -4.69 -10.29
N CYS A 162 3.68 -4.33 -10.76
CA CYS A 162 2.43 -4.65 -10.08
C CYS A 162 1.97 -6.08 -10.42
N TYR A 163 1.52 -6.82 -9.40
CA TYR A 163 0.93 -8.14 -9.56
C TYR A 163 -0.44 -8.20 -8.91
N THR A 164 -1.36 -8.96 -9.50
CA THR A 164 -2.67 -9.26 -8.92
C THR A 164 -2.58 -10.43 -7.97
N LEU A 165 -3.48 -10.50 -6.99
CA LEU A 165 -3.54 -11.64 -6.06
C LEU A 165 -3.71 -12.98 -6.80
N SER A 166 -4.49 -13.01 -7.89
CA SER A 166 -4.62 -14.20 -8.72
C SER A 166 -3.30 -14.62 -9.38
N GLN A 167 -2.45 -13.68 -9.80
CA GLN A 167 -1.11 -14.01 -10.34
C GLN A 167 -0.20 -14.56 -9.24
N VAL A 168 -0.25 -13.99 -8.04
CA VAL A 168 0.51 -14.44 -6.87
C VAL A 168 0.11 -15.88 -6.51
N LEU A 169 -1.18 -16.14 -6.30
CA LEU A 169 -1.67 -17.45 -5.87
C LEU A 169 -1.47 -18.55 -6.93
N ARG A 170 -1.55 -18.21 -8.23
CA ARG A 170 -1.25 -19.18 -9.30
C ARG A 170 0.24 -19.52 -9.38
N SER A 171 1.12 -18.56 -9.09
CA SER A 171 2.57 -18.78 -9.13
C SER A 171 3.06 -19.66 -7.97
N ASN A 172 2.28 -19.78 -6.90
CA ASN A 172 2.55 -20.65 -5.75
C ASN A 172 1.81 -21.99 -5.83
N HIS A 173 0.98 -22.22 -6.86
CA HIS A 173 0.27 -23.47 -7.06
C HIS A 173 1.03 -24.34 -8.07
N ASP A 174 2.09 -24.99 -7.61
CA ASP A 174 2.62 -26.17 -8.30
C ASP A 174 1.68 -27.36 -8.04
N PRO A 175 1.28 -28.14 -9.06
CA PRO A 175 0.32 -29.23 -8.93
C PRO A 175 0.86 -30.48 -8.20
N GLU A 176 2.09 -30.42 -7.65
CA GLU A 176 2.69 -31.50 -6.86
C GLU A 176 2.79 -31.20 -5.35
N ALA A 177 2.15 -30.13 -4.85
CA ALA A 177 2.12 -29.83 -3.42
C ALA A 177 1.04 -30.64 -2.68
N SER A 178 1.17 -31.97 -2.71
CA SER A 178 0.68 -32.79 -1.59
C SER A 178 1.90 -33.15 -0.75
N ASN A 179 1.98 -32.54 0.43
CA ASN A 179 2.91 -32.82 1.53
C ASN A 179 4.23 -31.99 1.53
N ASP A 180 4.18 -30.67 1.77
CA ASP A 180 5.43 -29.93 2.04
C ASP A 180 5.32 -28.63 2.85
N ASP A 181 5.44 -28.76 4.19
CA ASP A 181 5.87 -27.66 5.06
C ASP A 181 7.41 -27.58 5.14
N ALA A 182 8.13 -28.65 4.74
CA ALA A 182 9.58 -28.78 4.90
C ALA A 182 10.37 -28.17 3.73
N GLU A 183 9.95 -28.40 2.49
CA GLU A 183 10.62 -27.85 1.29
C GLU A 183 10.44 -26.31 1.19
N HIS A 184 9.31 -25.80 1.68
CA HIS A 184 9.06 -24.36 1.78
C HIS A 184 10.01 -23.68 2.79
N LEU A 185 10.26 -24.32 3.93
CA LEU A 185 11.23 -23.88 4.93
C LEU A 185 12.66 -23.90 4.39
N GLU A 186 13.06 -24.91 3.60
CA GLU A 186 14.40 -24.95 2.99
C GLU A 186 14.62 -23.84 1.97
N HIS A 187 13.64 -23.55 1.11
CA HIS A 187 13.72 -22.45 0.15
C HIS A 187 13.85 -21.10 0.87
N VAL A 188 13.07 -20.90 1.92
CA VAL A 188 13.10 -19.68 2.75
C VAL A 188 14.44 -19.56 3.47
N VAL A 189 14.96 -20.63 4.06
CA VAL A 189 16.28 -20.66 4.71
C VAL A 189 17.39 -20.33 3.71
N HIS A 190 17.30 -20.84 2.47
CA HIS A 190 18.25 -20.52 1.42
C HIS A 190 18.20 -19.05 1.00
N VAL A 191 17.01 -18.49 0.82
CA VAL A 191 16.78 -17.07 0.49
C VAL A 191 17.30 -16.16 1.60
N LEU A 192 16.94 -16.44 2.86
CA LEU A 192 17.44 -15.72 4.03
C LEU A 192 18.97 -15.83 4.18
N GLY A 193 19.52 -16.99 3.83
CA GLY A 193 20.96 -17.26 3.82
C GLY A 193 21.75 -16.49 2.74
N ARG A 194 21.10 -16.05 1.66
CA ARG A 194 21.71 -15.17 0.64
C ARG A 194 21.61 -13.69 1.02
N LEU A 195 20.49 -13.28 1.63
CA LEU A 195 20.28 -11.90 2.07
C LEU A 195 21.22 -11.48 3.21
N LYS A 196 21.58 -12.40 4.12
CA LYS A 196 22.56 -12.14 5.20
C LYS A 196 24.02 -11.98 4.75
N ARG A 197 24.35 -12.28 3.48
CA ARG A 197 25.73 -12.24 2.94
C ARG A 197 26.02 -11.01 2.05
N ARG A 198 25.07 -10.09 1.92
CA ARG A 198 25.23 -8.80 1.23
C ARG A 198 25.22 -7.66 2.23
#